data_AF-A0A9D1ZHF7-F1
#
_entry.id   AF-A0A9D1ZHF7-F1
#
_cell.length_a   1.000
_cell.length_b   1.000
_cell.length_c   1.000
_cell.angle_alpha   90.00
_cell.angle_beta   90.00
_cell.angle_gamma   90.00
#
_symmetry.space_group_name_H-M   'P 1'
#
loop_
_entity.id
_entity.type
_entity.pdbx_description
1 polymer ?
#
loop_
_entity_poly.entity_id
_entity_poly.type
_entity_poly.pdbx_seq_one_letter_code
_entity_poly.pdbx_strand_id
1 'polypeptide(L)'
;MKSTPENKFRCCSHCHRTLPIEEFYIVNKRTGKHDAYCKACRRLMNRLRQHPDEETESEARPRLSLIFQENDPERRMQLILQACRVMRESVMRKQMRMREEEEDK
;
A
#
# COMPACT_ATOMS: atom_id res chain seq x y z
N MET A 1 -44.40 -5.25 7.67
CA MET A 1 -44.01 -5.70 6.31
C MET A 1 -42.56 -6.13 6.39
N LYS A 2 -42.28 -7.42 6.21
CA LYS A 2 -40.94 -8.01 6.40
C LYS A 2 -40.08 -7.65 5.18
N SER A 3 -38.99 -6.91 5.38
CA SER A 3 -38.02 -6.59 4.33
C SER A 3 -37.24 -7.85 3.94
N THR A 4 -37.35 -8.22 2.67
CA THR A 4 -36.71 -9.38 2.03
C THR A 4 -35.18 -9.24 2.05
N PRO A 5 -34.40 -10.27 2.47
CA PRO A 5 -32.95 -10.20 2.48
C PRO A 5 -32.39 -10.78 1.17
N GLU A 6 -32.66 -10.14 0.04
CA GLU A 6 -32.29 -10.68 -1.28
C GLU A 6 -31.36 -9.73 -2.04
N ASN A 7 -30.14 -9.59 -1.51
CA ASN A 7 -28.93 -9.80 -2.31
C ASN A 7 -27.72 -9.92 -1.36
N LYS A 8 -27.54 -11.09 -0.75
CA LYS A 8 -26.40 -11.35 0.16
C LYS A 8 -25.06 -11.34 -0.57
N PHE A 9 -25.07 -11.32 -1.90
CA PHE A 9 -23.90 -11.41 -2.74
C PHE A 9 -23.83 -10.25 -3.72
N ARG A 10 -22.62 -9.83 -4.04
CA ARG A 10 -22.32 -8.79 -5.00
C ARG A 10 -21.09 -9.13 -5.81
N CYS A 11 -21.08 -8.76 -7.08
CA CYS A 11 -19.93 -8.92 -7.95
C CYS A 11 -18.96 -7.74 -7.79
N CYS A 12 -17.68 -8.05 -7.58
CA CYS A 12 -16.61 -7.06 -7.57
C CYS A 12 -16.27 -6.61 -9.00
N SER A 13 -16.28 -5.30 -9.26
CA SER A 13 -15.94 -4.74 -10.58
C SER A 13 -14.47 -4.89 -10.99
N HIS A 14 -13.59 -5.37 -10.11
CA HIS A 14 -12.16 -5.58 -10.41
C HIS A 14 -11.82 -7.05 -10.65
N CYS A 15 -12.16 -7.94 -9.72
CA CYS A 15 -11.86 -9.37 -9.84
C CYS A 15 -13.02 -10.20 -10.41
N HIS A 16 -14.18 -9.59 -10.63
CA HIS A 16 -15.38 -10.18 -11.23
C HIS A 16 -15.93 -11.39 -10.46
N ARG A 17 -15.51 -11.55 -9.19
CA ARG A 17 -16.02 -12.60 -8.29
C ARG A 17 -17.28 -12.13 -7.59
N THR A 18 -18.27 -13.01 -7.54
CA THR A 18 -19.46 -12.86 -6.71
C THR A 18 -19.11 -13.23 -5.27
N LEU A 19 -19.12 -12.25 -4.37
CA LEU A 19 -18.71 -12.39 -2.97
C LEU A 19 -19.84 -11.91 -2.04
N PRO A 20 -19.86 -12.36 -0.77
CA PRO A 20 -20.82 -11.86 0.21
C PRO A 20 -20.74 -10.33 0.37
N ILE A 21 -21.84 -9.67 0.71
CA ILE A 21 -21.88 -8.20 0.86
C ILE A 21 -20.95 -7.70 1.97
N GLU A 22 -20.68 -8.56 2.95
CA GLU A 22 -19.73 -8.34 4.05
C GLU A 22 -18.29 -8.19 3.56
N GLU A 23 -17.97 -8.71 2.36
CA GLU A 23 -16.68 -8.52 1.70
C GLU A 23 -16.57 -7.18 0.97
N PHE A 24 -17.55 -6.29 1.11
CA PHE A 24 -17.53 -4.93 0.55
C PHE A 24 -17.61 -3.89 1.67
N TYR A 25 -16.91 -2.77 1.52
CA TYR A 25 -17.04 -1.65 2.47
C TYR A 25 -18.35 -0.89 2.24
N ILE A 26 -18.94 -0.31 3.29
CA ILE A 26 -20.07 0.63 3.14
C ILE A 26 -19.49 2.01 2.81
N VAL A 27 -19.73 2.50 1.60
CA VAL A 27 -19.20 3.78 1.12
C VAL A 27 -19.99 4.95 1.68
N ASN A 28 -21.30 4.79 1.84
CA ASN A 28 -22.16 5.82 2.38
C ASN A 28 -23.02 5.23 3.50
N LYS A 29 -22.71 5.63 4.74
CA LYS A 29 -23.41 5.17 5.95
C LYS A 29 -24.89 5.58 5.99
N ARG A 30 -25.24 6.68 5.32
CA ARG A 30 -26.63 7.19 5.26
C ARG A 30 -27.49 6.41 4.26
N THR A 31 -26.91 5.98 3.14
CA THR A 31 -27.63 5.22 2.10
C THR A 31 -27.40 3.71 2.16
N GLY A 32 -26.49 3.23 3.01
CA GLY A 32 -26.12 1.82 3.12
C GLY A 32 -25.46 1.26 1.85
N LYS A 33 -25.00 2.13 0.93
CA LYS A 33 -24.46 1.70 -0.36
C LYS A 33 -23.09 1.06 -0.16
N HIS A 34 -22.96 -0.20 -0.54
CA HIS A 34 -21.70 -0.93 -0.52
C HIS A 34 -20.81 -0.52 -1.71
N ASP A 35 -19.51 -0.75 -1.56
CA ASP A 35 -18.50 -0.47 -2.58
C ASP A 35 -18.69 -1.35 -3.83
N ALA A 36 -18.17 -0.91 -4.97
CA ALA A 36 -18.09 -1.68 -6.20
C ALA A 36 -16.92 -2.68 -6.20
N TYR A 37 -15.88 -2.41 -5.40
CA TYR A 37 -14.74 -3.31 -5.22
C TYR A 37 -14.81 -4.03 -3.87
N CYS A 38 -14.43 -5.30 -3.85
CA CYS A 38 -14.32 -6.04 -2.60
C CYS A 38 -13.12 -5.53 -1.77
N LYS A 39 -13.14 -5.80 -0.46
CA LYS A 39 -12.10 -5.43 0.51
C LYS A 39 -10.72 -5.87 0.05
N ALA A 40 -10.58 -7.08 -0.50
CA ALA A 40 -9.32 -7.59 -1.01
C ALA A 40 -8.76 -6.75 -2.17
N CYS A 41 -9.61 -6.43 -3.16
CA CYS A 41 -9.21 -5.58 -4.30
C CYS A 41 -8.87 -4.16 -3.83
N ARG A 42 -9.62 -3.62 -2.86
CA ARG A 42 -9.34 -2.30 -2.29
C ARG A 42 -7.99 -2.25 -1.57
N ARG A 43 -7.68 -3.30 -0.80
CA ARG A 43 -6.38 -3.44 -0.13
C ARG A 43 -5.24 -3.55 -1.12
N LEU A 44 -5.41 -4.34 -2.18
CA LEU A 44 -4.41 -4.47 -3.25
C LEU A 44 -4.16 -3.12 -3.92
N MET A 45 -5.21 -2.44 -4.39
CA MET A 45 -5.08 -1.11 -5.02
C MET A 45 -4.45 -0.07 -4.08
N ASN A 46 -4.78 -0.09 -2.79
CA ASN A 46 -4.15 0.81 -1.82
C ASN A 46 -2.66 0.50 -1.63
N ARG A 47 -2.29 -0.78 -1.57
CA ARG A 47 -0.88 -1.21 -1.50
C ARG A 47 -0.11 -0.74 -2.74
N LEU A 48 -0.64 -0.98 -3.93
CA LEU A 48 -0.03 -0.55 -5.19
C LEU A 48 0.13 0.98 -5.28
N ARG A 49 -0.81 1.74 -4.73
CA ARG A 49 -0.68 3.20 -4.66
C ARG A 49 0.39 3.68 -3.67
N GLN A 50 0.61 2.95 -2.57
CA GLN A 50 1.60 3.30 -1.56
C GLN A 50 3.01 2.83 -1.94
N HIS A 51 3.09 1.69 -2.65
CA HIS A 51 4.32 1.01 -3.03
C HIS A 51 4.21 0.50 -4.48
N PRO A 52 4.38 1.39 -5.48
CA PRO A 52 4.28 0.99 -6.88
C PRO A 52 5.37 -0.01 -7.32
N ASP A 53 6.46 -0.12 -6.56
CA ASP A 53 7.60 -0.99 -6.87
C ASP A 53 7.47 -2.41 -6.25
N GLU A 54 6.39 -2.72 -5.51
CA GLU A 54 6.25 -3.99 -4.76
C GLU A 54 5.67 -5.18 -5.56
N GLU A 55 5.20 -5.00 -6.80
CA GLU A 55 4.64 -6.13 -7.59
C GLU A 55 5.68 -7.19 -7.98
N THR A 56 6.99 -6.93 -7.80
CA THR A 56 8.03 -7.90 -8.16
C THR A 56 8.38 -8.94 -7.09
N GLU A 57 7.90 -8.87 -5.85
CA GLU A 57 8.31 -9.84 -4.82
C GLU A 57 7.15 -10.29 -3.91
N SER A 58 6.30 -11.15 -4.47
CA SER A 58 5.58 -12.14 -3.69
C SER A 58 6.58 -13.07 -3.00
N GLU A 59 6.86 -12.86 -1.72
CA GLU A 59 6.73 -13.87 -0.66
C GLU A 59 7.27 -13.36 0.69
N ALA A 60 6.36 -13.39 1.67
CA ALA A 60 6.61 -13.57 3.11
C ALA A 60 7.72 -12.74 3.78
N ARG A 61 7.25 -11.87 4.70
CA ARG A 61 8.01 -11.05 5.67
C ARG A 61 8.58 -9.78 5.03
N PRO A 62 8.51 -8.61 5.71
CA PRO A 62 9.48 -7.57 5.41
C PRO A 62 10.82 -8.26 5.63
N ARG A 63 11.58 -8.50 4.56
CA ARG A 63 12.97 -8.94 4.67
C ARG A 63 13.58 -7.98 5.66
N LEU A 64 13.85 -8.43 6.90
CA LEU A 64 14.60 -7.61 7.84
C LEU A 64 15.80 -7.13 7.03
N SER A 65 15.93 -5.81 6.87
CA SER A 65 16.90 -5.19 5.98
C SER A 65 18.23 -5.93 6.14
N LEU A 66 18.94 -6.27 5.06
CA LEU A 66 20.19 -7.07 5.10
C LEU A 66 21.14 -6.69 6.25
N ILE A 67 21.16 -5.40 6.60
CA ILE A 67 21.82 -4.81 7.78
C ILE A 67 21.48 -5.52 9.10
N PHE A 68 20.22 -5.83 9.39
CA PHE A 68 19.79 -6.53 10.60
C PHE A 68 20.15 -8.02 10.61
N GLN A 69 20.45 -8.62 9.45
CA GLN A 69 20.94 -10.00 9.35
C GLN A 69 22.47 -10.10 9.43
N GLU A 70 23.18 -8.97 9.37
CA GLU A 70 24.63 -8.95 9.52
C GLU A 70 25.02 -9.22 10.99
N ASN A 71 25.68 -10.36 11.21
CA ASN A 71 26.08 -10.81 12.55
C ASN A 71 27.31 -10.07 13.07
N ASP A 72 28.16 -9.55 12.18
CA ASP A 72 29.31 -8.73 12.54
C ASP A 72 28.85 -7.31 12.96
N PRO A 73 29.06 -6.91 14.24
CA PRO A 73 28.64 -5.61 14.73
C PRO A 73 29.29 -4.42 14.01
N GLU A 74 30.56 -4.52 13.63
CA GLU A 74 31.28 -3.41 13.00
C GLU A 74 30.78 -3.20 11.57
N ARG A 75 30.66 -4.30 10.82
CA ARG A 75 30.13 -4.27 9.46
C ARG A 75 28.67 -3.81 9.42
N ARG A 76 27.86 -4.23 10.39
CA ARG A 76 26.50 -3.75 10.56
C ARG A 76 26.45 -2.24 10.80
N MET A 77 27.31 -1.72 11.67
CA MET A 77 27.39 -0.28 11.94
C MET A 77 27.76 0.52 10.68
N GLN A 78 28.75 0.04 9.91
CA GLN A 78 29.16 0.68 8.66
C GLN A 78 28.01 0.76 7.65
N LEU A 79 27.25 -0.33 7.48
CA LEU A 79 26.09 -0.36 6.59
C LEU A 79 24.98 0.60 7.05
N ILE A 80 24.72 0.72 8.35
CA ILE A 80 23.78 1.70 8.91
C ILE A 80 24.22 3.11 8.55
N LEU A 81 25.48 3.46 8.81
CA LEU A 81 26.02 4.79 8.53
C LEU A 81 25.94 5.13 7.03
N GLN A 82 26.27 4.18 6.17
CA GLN A 82 26.16 4.34 4.72
C GLN A 82 24.71 4.58 4.29
N ALA A 83 23.76 3.78 4.79
CA ALA A 83 22.34 3.95 4.50
C ALA A 83 21.84 5.33 4.94
N CYS A 84 22.21 5.76 6.15
CA CYS A 84 21.88 7.10 6.65
C CYS A 84 22.44 8.21 5.74
N ARG A 85 23.67 8.08 5.24
CA ARG A 85 24.25 9.03 4.29
C ARG A 85 23.46 9.10 2.99
N VAL A 86 23.20 7.95 2.37
CA VAL A 86 22.45 7.87 1.10
C VAL A 86 21.04 8.44 1.25
N MET A 87 20.37 8.16 2.37
CA MET A 87 19.05 8.73 2.66
C MET A 87 19.09 10.26 2.73
N ARG A 88 20.07 10.84 3.45
CA ARG A 88 20.23 12.31 3.51
C ARG A 88 20.45 12.90 2.13
N GLU A 89 21.35 12.33 1.34
CA GLU A 89 21.63 12.79 -0.02
C GLU A 89 20.37 12.71 -0.91
N SER A 90 19.59 11.64 -0.80
CA SER A 90 18.33 11.48 -1.53
C SER A 90 17.29 12.54 -1.14
N VAL A 91 17.14 12.81 0.16
CA VAL A 91 16.26 13.86 0.67
C VAL A 91 16.69 15.23 0.14
N MET A 92 17.98 15.55 0.19
CA MET A 92 18.51 16.81 -0.34
C MET A 92 18.23 16.95 -1.84
N ARG A 93 18.49 15.91 -2.64
CA ARG A 93 18.16 15.90 -4.08
C ARG A 93 16.66 16.09 -4.32
N LYS A 94 15.80 15.46 -3.52
CA LYS A 94 14.35 15.63 -3.64
C LYS A 94 13.92 17.07 -3.31
N GLN A 95 14.47 17.66 -2.25
CA GLN A 95 14.18 19.04 -1.88
C GLN A 95 14.65 20.05 -2.93
N MET A 96 15.78 19.79 -3.62
CA MET A 96 16.22 20.62 -4.74
C MET A 96 15.22 20.56 -5.89
N ARG A 97 14.83 19.36 -6.34
CA ARG A 97 13.81 19.21 -7.40
C ARG A 97 12.49 19.89 -7.06
N MET A 98 12.02 19.75 -5.82
CA MET A 98 10.79 20.43 -5.39
C MET A 98 10.90 21.95 -5.45
N ARG A 99 12.06 22.52 -5.12
CA ARG A 99 12.30 23.98 -5.23
C ARG A 99 12.36 24.43 -6.69
N GLU A 100 13.06 23.70 -7.54
CA GLU A 100 13.12 23.97 -8.98
C GLU A 100 11.70 23.92 -9.61
N GLU A 101 10.90 22.92 -9.25
CA GLU A 101 9.49 22.81 -9.69
C GLU A 101 8.58 23.94 -9.14
N GLU A 102 8.89 24.51 -7.98
CA GLU A 102 8.19 25.67 -7.42
C GLU A 102 8.63 26.99 -8.06
N GLU A 103 9.89 27.10 -8.51
CA GLU A 103 10.45 28.28 -9.19
C GLU A 103 10.04 28.36 -10.68
N ASP A 104 9.84 27.22 -11.35
CA ASP A 104 9.39 27.12 -12.75
C ASP A 104 7.87 27.34 -12.94
N LYS A 105 7.13 27.74 -11.90
CA LYS A 105 5.67 27.86 -11.88
C LYS A 105 5.18 29.30 -11.68
#